data_AF-E8QY79-F1
#
_entry.id   AF-E8QY79-F1
#
_cell.length_a   1.000
_cell.length_b   1.000
_cell.length_c   1.000
_cell.angle_alpha   90.00
_cell.angle_beta   90.00
_cell.angle_gamma   90.00
#
_symmetry.space_group_name_H-M   'P 1'
#
loop_
_entity.id
_entity.type
_entity.pdbx_description
1 polymer ?
#
loop_
_entity_poly.entity_id
_entity_poly.type
_entity_poly.pdbx_seq_one_letter_code
_entity_poly.pdbx_strand_id
1 'polypeptide(L)' 'MKKARFLVRAESVNAVKRALRNVPGGVEVIGRYDRDTIECAHTMAGPSFIRNWPIVRGRLARAGLGVVGEVGPIAG' A
#
# COMPACT_ATOMS: atom_id res chain seq x y z
N MET A 1 11.82 -9.61 -9.47
CA MET A 1 11.60 -9.39 -8.02
C MET A 1 10.12 -9.47 -7.74
N LYS A 2 9.69 -10.29 -6.77
CA LYS A 2 8.27 -10.33 -6.39
C LYS A 2 7.92 -9.04 -5.65
N LYS A 3 7.03 -8.22 -6.21
CA LYS A 3 6.46 -7.07 -5.49
C LYS A 3 5.56 -7.64 -4.39
N ALA A 4 5.75 -7.24 -3.14
CA ALA A 4 4.83 -7.59 -2.07
C ALA A 4 3.59 -6.68 -2.16
N ARG A 5 2.40 -7.24 -1.91
CA ARG A 5 1.11 -6.56 -2.00
C ARG A 5 0.51 -6.38 -0.62
N PHE A 6 -0.35 -5.39 -0.47
CA PHE A 6 -1.06 -5.15 0.79
C PHE A 6 -2.42 -4.50 0.52
N LEU A 7 -3.33 -4.71 1.46
CA LEU A 7 -4.69 -4.17 1.40
C LEU A 7 -4.81 -2.99 2.34
N VAL A 8 -5.41 -1.91 1.84
CA VAL A 8 -5.79 -0.74 2.60
C VAL A 8 -7.30 -0.71 2.70
N ARG A 9 -7.85 -0.67 3.91
CA ARG A 9 -9.27 -0.42 4.12
C ARG A 9 -9.59 1.02 3.73
N ALA A 10 -10.42 1.18 2.70
CA ALA A 10 -10.84 2.48 2.20
C ALA A 10 -12.06 2.34 1.28
N GLU A 11 -13.01 3.26 1.41
CA GLU A 11 -14.17 3.33 0.51
C GLU A 11 -13.81 3.95 -0.85
N SER A 12 -12.66 4.62 -0.96
CA SER A 12 -12.26 5.36 -2.16
C SER A 12 -10.80 5.13 -2.55
N VAL A 13 -10.59 4.67 -3.79
CA VAL A 13 -9.26 4.57 -4.42
C VAL A 13 -8.54 5.91 -4.41
N ASN A 14 -9.27 7.01 -4.64
CA ASN A 14 -8.69 8.36 -4.68
C ASN A 14 -8.19 8.82 -3.30
N ALA A 15 -8.85 8.40 -2.22
CA ALA A 15 -8.36 8.67 -0.86
C ALA A 15 -6.99 8.02 -0.64
N VAL A 16 -6.84 6.75 -1.05
CA VAL A 16 -5.57 6.02 -0.96
C VAL A 16 -4.50 6.67 -1.85
N LYS A 17 -4.83 7.02 -3.10
CA LYS A 17 -3.89 7.72 -4.02
C LYS A 17 -3.41 9.05 -3.44
N ARG A 18 -4.30 9.82 -2.80
CA ARG A 18 -3.93 11.09 -2.14
C ARG A 18 -3.03 10.86 -0.92
N ALA A 19 -3.34 9.88 -0.09
CA ALA A 19 -2.55 9.55 1.09
C ALA A 19 -1.13 9.09 0.74
N LEU A 20 -1.00 8.32 -0.35
CA LEU A 20 0.27 7.77 -0.84
C LEU A 20 0.99 8.66 -1.85
N ARG A 21 0.42 9.82 -2.20
CA ARG A 21 1.04 10.75 -3.15
C ARG A 21 2.39 11.21 -2.61
N ASN A 22 3.44 11.03 -3.43
CA ASN A 22 4.82 11.39 -3.10
C ASN A 22 5.37 10.71 -1.84
N VAL A 23 4.84 9.54 -1.46
CA VAL A 23 5.36 8.80 -0.31
C VAL A 23 6.76 8.25 -0.61
N PRO A 24 7.75 8.53 0.24
CA PRO A 24 9.05 7.85 0.19
C PRO A 24 8.85 6.36 0.46
N GLY A 25 9.45 5.50 -0.37
CA GLY A 25 9.38 4.04 -0.19
C GLY A 25 8.69 3.27 -1.32
N GLY A 26 8.23 3.96 -2.37
CA GLY A 26 7.79 3.34 -3.61
C GLY A 26 6.58 2.43 -3.43
N VAL A 27 5.40 3.01 -3.59
CA VAL A 27 4.12 2.30 -3.49
C VAL A 27 3.22 2.70 -4.64
N GLU A 28 2.53 1.72 -5.18
CA GLU A 28 1.59 1.88 -6.29
C GLU A 28 0.21 1.40 -5.85
N VAL A 29 -0.81 2.17 -6.19
CA VAL A 29 -2.22 1.78 -5.99
C VAL A 29 -2.65 1.00 -7.23
N ILE A 30 -2.93 -0.30 -7.05
CA ILE A 30 -3.33 -1.19 -8.15
C ILE A 30 -4.80 -0.95 -8.50
N GLY A 31 -5.67 -0.94 -7.50
CA GLY A 31 -7.11 -0.80 -7.73
C GLY A 31 -7.94 -1.29 -6.55
N ARG A 32 -9.25 -1.36 -6.76
CA ARG A 32 -10.18 -1.91 -5.76
C ARG A 32 -10.03 -3.42 -5.72
N TYR A 33 -9.81 -3.97 -4.53
CA TYR A 33 -9.76 -5.42 -4.30
C TYR A 33 -11.15 -5.96 -4.01
N ASP A 34 -11.86 -5.32 -3.08
CA ASP A 34 -13.25 -5.64 -2.73
C ASP A 34 -14.05 -4.38 -2.37
N ARG A 35 -15.23 -4.54 -1.75
CA ARG A 35 -16.10 -3.44 -1.36
C ARG A 35 -15.40 -2.45 -0.40
N ASP A 36 -14.57 -2.96 0.50
CA ASP A 36 -14.01 -2.21 1.63
C ASP A 36 -12.50 -2.03 1.55
N THR A 37 -11.82 -2.69 0.60
CA THR A 37 -10.37 -2.71 0.51
C THR A 37 -9.83 -2.36 -0.88
N ILE A 38 -8.70 -1.66 -0.86
CA ILE A 38 -7.93 -1.23 -2.03
C ILE A 38 -6.58 -1.93 -2.01
N GLU A 39 -6.24 -2.56 -3.13
CA GLU A 39 -4.96 -3.24 -3.30
C GLU A 39 -3.86 -2.24 -3.68
N CYS A 40 -2.74 -2.38 -2.98
CA CYS A 40 -1.52 -1.64 -3.25
C CYS A 40 -0.33 -2.61 -3.39
N ALA A 41 0.72 -2.16 -4.05
CA ALA A 41 1.95 -2.93 -4.24
C ALA A 41 3.18 -2.10 -3.88
N HIS A 42 4.19 -2.76 -3.32
CA HIS A 42 5.52 -2.17 -3.15
C HIS A 42 6.26 -2.17 -4.48
N THR A 43 6.80 -1.02 -4.87
CA THR A 43 7.59 -0.90 -6.11
C THR A 43 9.08 -1.13 -5.89
N MET A 44 9.53 -1.19 -4.63
CA MET A 44 10.94 -1.37 -4.25
C MET A 44 11.29 -2.80 -3.83
N ALA A 45 12.59 -3.06 -3.75
CA ALA A 45 13.13 -4.29 -3.17
C ALA A 45 12.78 -4.48 -1.70
N GLY A 46 12.69 -5.74 -1.27
CA GLY A 46 12.36 -6.14 0.10
C GLY A 46 13.09 -5.33 1.18
N PRO A 47 14.44 -5.24 1.18
CA PRO A 47 15.17 -4.50 2.21
C PRO A 47 14.84 -3.00 2.25
N SER A 48 14.72 -2.39 1.07
CA SER A 48 14.39 -0.96 0.94
C SER A 48 12.96 -0.66 1.35
N PHE A 49 12.03 -1.55 1.00
CA PHE A 49 10.64 -1.42 1.41
C PHE A 49 10.49 -1.60 2.93
N ILE A 50 11.08 -2.64 3.53
CA ILE A 50 11.00 -2.89 4.98
C ILE A 50 11.43 -1.65 5.78
N ARG A 51 12.51 -0.99 5.37
CA ARG A 51 12.99 0.25 6.00
C ARG A 51 12.00 1.41 5.91
N ASN A 52 11.28 1.53 4.79
CA ASN A 52 10.34 2.63 4.54
C ASN A 52 8.89 2.30 4.94
N TRP A 53 8.58 1.05 5.27
CA TRP A 53 7.23 0.61 5.62
C TRP A 53 6.58 1.41 6.75
N PRO A 54 7.30 1.78 7.84
CA PRO A 54 6.73 2.65 8.88
C PRO A 54 6.27 4.01 8.35
N ILE A 55 6.94 4.58 7.33
CA ILE A 55 6.57 5.86 6.73
C ILE A 55 5.26 5.72 5.94
N VAL A 56 5.13 4.66 5.15
CA VAL A 56 3.91 4.34 4.39
C VAL A 56 2.73 4.16 5.32
N ARG A 57 2.88 3.34 6.38
CA ARG A 57 1.82 3.12 7.38
C ARG A 57 1.44 4.41 8.11
N GLY A 58 2.42 5.21 8.51
CA GLY A 58 2.17 6.48 9.18
C GLY A 58 1.41 7.49 8.30
N ARG A 59 1.62 7.47 6.98
CA ARG A 59 0.89 8.31 6.02
C ARG A 59 -0.56 7.87 5.86
N LEU A 60 -0.80 6.57 5.72
CA LEU A 60 -2.16 6.02 5.68
C LEU A 60 -2.92 6.33 6.97
N ALA A 61 -2.29 6.10 8.13
CA ALA A 61 -2.91 6.37 9.43
C ALA A 61 -3.30 7.85 9.59
N ARG A 62 -2.44 8.80 9.17
CA ARG A 62 -2.77 10.25 9.18
C ARG A 62 -3.92 10.62 8.26
N ALA A 63 -4.19 9.81 7.23
CA ALA A 63 -5.34 9.98 6.35
C ALA A 63 -6.58 9.21 6.83
N GLY A 64 -6.55 8.61 8.02
CA GLY A 64 -7.65 7.78 8.55
C GLY A 64 -7.76 6.40 7.89
N LEU A 65 -6.73 5.95 7.17
CA LEU A 65 -6.71 4.69 6.44
C LEU A 65 -5.87 3.65 7.18
N GLY A 66 -6.29 2.38 7.11
CA GLY A 66 -5.62 1.26 7.78
C GLY A 66 -5.16 0.19 6.80
N VAL A 67 -3.95 -0.35 7.00
CA VAL A 67 -3.53 -1.59 6.34
C VAL A 67 -4.21 -2.76 7.05
N VAL A 68 -4.90 -3.61 6.30
CA VAL A 68 -5.72 -4.71 6.86
C VAL A 68 -5.26 -6.10 6.48
N GLY A 69 -4.23 -6.22 5.64
CA GLY A 69 -3.61 -7.49 5.31
C GLY A 69 -2.45 -7.32 4.35
N GLU A 70 -1.50 -8.24 4.40
CA GLU A 70 -0.48 -8.41 3.37
C GLU A 70 -0.99 -9.48 2.40
N VAL A 71 -1.10 -9.13 1.12
CA VAL A 71 -1.41 -10.08 0.06
C VAL A 71 -0.06 -10.62 -0.37
N GLY A 72 0.13 -11.93 -0.24
CA GLY A 72 1.41 -12.60 -0.40
C GLY A 72 2.19 -12.22 -1.68
N PRO A 73 3.45 -12.66 -1.78
CA PRO A 73 4.33 -12.22 -2.87
C PRO A 73 3.72 -12.58 -4.23
N ILE A 74 3.81 -11.69 -5.23
CA ILE A 74 3.32 -11.95 -6.60
C ILE A 74 3.85 -13.32 -7.06
N ALA A 75 2.97 -14.28 -7.31
CA ALA A 75 3.30 -15.45 -8.10
C ALA A 75 3.71 -14.90 -9.48
N GLY A 76 5.01 -14.99 -9.76
CA GLY A 76 5.55 -14.71 -11.09
C GLY A 76 5.18 -15.84 -12.04
#